data_AF-A0A2E1FLE3-F1
#
_entry.id   AF-A0A2E1FLE3-F1
#
_cell.length_a   1.000
_cell.length_b   1.000
_cell.length_c   1.000
_cell.angle_alpha   90.00
_cell.angle_beta   90.00
_cell.angle_gamma   90.00
#
_symmetry.space_group_name_H-M   'P 1'
#
loop_
_entity.id
_entity.type
_entity.pdbx_description
1 polymer ?
#
loop_
_entity_poly.entity_id
_entity_poly.type
_entity_poly.pdbx_seq_one_letter_code
_entity_poly.pdbx_strand_id
1 'polypeptide(L)' 'MRIDWDRHPVSVHSESKDELEQLIDFLKNKYSVRKRSLVMDDRESGGYLFFIYQPCDPRWIAEHIGSNGD' A
#
# COMPACT_ATOMS: atom_id res chain seq x y z
N MET A 1 7.08 -6.18 -2.69
CA MET A 1 6.43 -4.88 -2.48
C MET A 1 7.45 -3.73 -2.45
N ARG A 2 7.19 -2.63 -3.17
CA ARG A 2 8.04 -1.40 -3.23
C ARG A 2 7.21 -0.20 -2.79
N ILE A 3 7.77 0.70 -1.98
CA ILE A 3 7.08 1.92 -1.54
C ILE A 3 7.92 3.15 -1.87
N ASP A 4 7.32 4.14 -2.55
CA ASP A 4 7.93 5.42 -2.88
C ASP A 4 7.46 6.49 -1.88
N TRP A 5 8.26 6.69 -0.83
CA TRP A 5 8.00 7.65 0.25
C TRP A 5 8.28 9.11 -0.13
N ASP A 6 9.12 9.33 -1.16
CA ASP A 6 9.53 10.67 -1.61
C ASP A 6 8.44 11.37 -2.43
N ARG A 7 7.42 10.64 -2.88
CA ARG A 7 6.29 11.19 -3.64
C ARG A 7 5.12 11.52 -2.71
N HIS A 8 4.44 12.62 -2.99
CA HIS A 8 3.13 12.95 -2.41
C HIS A 8 2.08 13.00 -3.53
N PRO A 9 1.09 12.10 -3.52
CA PRO A 9 0.84 11.02 -2.54
C PRO A 9 1.90 9.90 -2.57
N VAL A 10 2.08 9.20 -1.43
CA VAL A 10 2.95 8.01 -1.35
C VAL A 10 2.37 6.93 -2.26
N SER A 11 3.20 6.32 -3.10
CA SER A 11 2.78 5.20 -3.95
C SER A 11 3.35 3.89 -3.46
N VAL A 12 2.52 2.86 -3.58
CA VAL A 12 2.78 1.52 -3.06
C VAL A 12 2.57 0.53 -4.19
N HIS A 13 3.59 -0.25 -4.52
CA HIS A 13 3.65 -1.11 -5.70
C HIS A 13 3.85 -2.58 -5.33
N SER A 14 3.21 -3.48 -6.06
CA SER A 14 3.44 -4.93 -5.98
C SER A 14 3.06 -5.62 -7.30
N GLU A 15 3.60 -6.80 -7.54
CA GLU A 15 3.19 -7.67 -8.65
C GLU A 15 1.83 -8.34 -8.38
N SER A 16 1.45 -8.46 -7.11
CA SER A 16 0.17 -9.05 -6.69
C SER A 16 -0.85 -7.96 -6.34
N LYS A 17 -1.95 -7.91 -7.08
CA LYS A 17 -3.10 -7.04 -6.76
C LYS A 17 -3.70 -7.37 -5.39
N ASP A 18 -3.78 -8.66 -5.08
CA ASP A 18 -4.37 -9.14 -3.82
C ASP A 18 -3.57 -8.68 -2.59
N GLU A 19 -2.24 -8.73 -2.67
CA GLU A 19 -1.35 -8.21 -1.61
C GLU A 19 -1.61 -6.73 -1.32
N LEU A 20 -1.85 -5.93 -2.35
CA LEU A 20 -2.17 -4.50 -2.20
C LEU A 20 -3.56 -4.27 -1.61
N GLU A 21 -4.57 -5.04 -2.02
CA GLU A 21 -5.92 -4.96 -1.45
C GLU A 21 -5.92 -5.36 0.04
N GLN A 22 -5.17 -6.42 0.41
CA GLN A 22 -4.99 -6.84 1.80
C GLN A 22 -4.33 -5.74 2.65
N LEU A 23 -3.28 -5.10 2.13
CA LEU A 23 -2.63 -4.00 2.83
C LEU A 23 -3.58 -2.81 2.99
N ILE A 24 -4.32 -2.46 1.94
CA ILE A 24 -5.32 -1.38 2.02
C ILE A 24 -6.33 -1.68 3.12
N ASP A 25 -6.83 -2.91 3.20
CA ASP A 25 -7.78 -3.33 4.23
C ASP A 25 -7.16 -3.24 5.64
N PHE A 26 -5.95 -3.74 5.82
CA PHE A 26 -5.21 -3.64 7.08
C PHE A 26 -5.03 -2.19 7.54
N LEU A 27 -4.59 -1.30 6.64
CA LEU A 27 -4.40 0.12 6.92
C LEU A 27 -5.72 0.84 7.25
N LYS A 28 -6.81 0.48 6.56
CA LYS A 28 -8.16 0.97 6.85
C LYS A 28 -8.62 0.55 8.24
N ASN A 29 -8.49 -0.74 8.57
CA ASN A 29 -9.05 -1.32 9.79
C ASN A 29 -8.23 -0.96 11.04
N LYS A 30 -6.90 -0.97 10.95
CA LYS A 30 -6.03 -0.73 12.11
C LYS A 30 -5.67 0.74 12.32
N TYR A 31 -5.48 1.49 11.23
CA TYR A 31 -4.94 2.86 11.27
C TYR A 31 -5.91 3.91 10.72
N SER A 32 -7.15 3.54 10.40
CA SER A 32 -8.19 4.44 9.87
C SER A 32 -7.76 5.21 8.63
N VAL A 33 -6.93 4.60 7.76
CA VAL A 33 -6.58 5.18 6.46
C VAL A 33 -7.85 5.28 5.60
N ARG A 34 -8.08 6.46 5.00
CA ARG A 34 -9.34 6.77 4.30
C ARG A 34 -9.53 5.91 3.04
N LYS A 35 -10.79 5.60 2.73
CA LYS A 35 -11.25 4.68 1.66
C LYS A 35 -10.98 5.14 0.21
N ARG A 36 -10.08 6.09 -0.04
CA ARG A 36 -9.78 6.59 -1.39
C ARG A 36 -8.62 5.86 -2.08
N SER A 37 -7.96 4.93 -1.39
CA SER A 37 -6.95 4.05 -1.99
C SER A 37 -7.64 2.95 -2.80
N LEU A 38 -7.33 2.90 -4.10
CA LEU A 38 -7.81 1.91 -5.08
C LEU A 38 -6.59 1.32 -5.78
N VAL A 39 -6.54 0.00 -5.92
CA VAL A 39 -5.47 -0.66 -6.69
C VAL A 39 -5.74 -0.53 -8.18
N MET A 40 -4.72 -0.13 -8.93
CA MET A 40 -4.74 0.06 -10.38
C MET A 40 -3.47 -0.52 -11.02
N ASP A 41 -3.49 -0.77 -12.33
CA ASP A 41 -2.32 -1.27 -13.07
C ASP A 41 -1.20 -0.22 -13.08
N ASP A 42 0.03 -0.64 -12.76
CA ASP A 42 1.23 0.20 -12.88
C ASP A 42 1.71 0.21 -14.33
N ARG A 43 1.42 1.31 -15.04
CA ARG A 43 1.73 1.44 -16.46
C ARG A 43 3.21 1.74 -16.74
N GLU A 44 3.98 2.14 -15.72
CA GLU A 44 5.39 2.50 -15.87
C GLU A 44 6.33 1.30 -15.66
N SER A 45 6.13 0.52 -14.59
CA SER A 45 6.99 -0.60 -14.21
C SER A 45 6.33 -1.98 -14.42
N GLY A 46 5.02 -2.02 -14.70
CA GLY A 46 4.23 -3.25 -14.71
C GLY A 46 3.77 -3.66 -13.30
N GLY A 47 2.79 -4.55 -13.23
CA GLY A 47 2.16 -4.96 -11.97
C GLY A 47 1.06 -3.98 -11.54
N TYR A 48 0.97 -3.71 -10.24
CA TYR A 48 -0.11 -2.92 -9.64
C TYR A 48 0.43 -1.89 -8.65
N LEU A 49 -0.32 -0.81 -8.46
CA LEU A 49 -0.07 0.16 -7.41
C LEU A 49 -1.37 0.72 -6.79
N PHE A 50 -1.22 1.36 -5.64
CA PHE A 50 -2.18 2.32 -5.13
C PHE A 50 -1.47 3.53 -4.49
N PHE A 51 -2.25 4.57 -4.19
CA PHE A 51 -1.76 5.79 -3.56
C PHE A 51 -2.33 5.99 -2.16
N ILE A 52 -1.50 6.51 -1.25
CA ILE A 52 -1.88 6.97 0.09
C ILE A 52 -1.80 8.49 0.13
N TYR A 53 -2.96 9.13 0.24
CA TYR A 53 -3.11 10.59 0.18
C TYR A 53 -3.01 11.29 1.54
N GLN A 54 -2.72 10.54 2.61
CA GLN A 54 -2.66 11.04 3.99
C GLN A 54 -1.33 10.65 4.63
N PRO A 55 -0.96 11.29 5.76
CA PRO A 55 0.19 10.84 6.53
C PRO A 55 0.10 9.34 6.84
N CYS A 56 1.16 8.62 6.51
CA CYS A 56 1.29 7.19 6.69
C CYS A 56 2.63 6.92 7.34
N ASP A 57 2.63 6.23 8.48
CA ASP A 57 3.88 5.83 9.13
C ASP A 57 4.42 4.57 8.43
N PRO A 58 5.70 4.55 7.98
CA PRO A 58 6.30 3.39 7.33
C PRO A 58 6.25 2.12 8.18
N ARG A 59 6.19 2.26 9.51
CA ARG A 59 6.09 1.13 10.44
C ARG A 59 4.79 0.35 10.28
N TRP A 60 3.70 0.98 9.84
CA TRP A 60 2.42 0.32 9.63
C TRP A 60 2.49 -0.71 8.49
N ILE A 61 3.15 -0.34 7.39
CA ILE A 61 3.34 -1.24 6.25
C ILE A 61 4.31 -2.37 6.62
N ALA A 62 5.40 -2.05 7.32
CA ALA A 62 6.36 -3.05 7.79
C ALA A 62 5.71 -4.09 8.72
N GLU A 63 4.79 -3.67 9.58
CA GLU A 63 4.04 -4.55 10.47
C GLU A 63 3.14 -5.54 9.69
N HIS A 64 2.47 -5.07 8.65
CA HIS A 64 1.66 -5.94 7.78
C HIS A 64 2.52 -7.01 7.10
N ILE A 65 3.65 -6.59 6.51
CA ILE A 65 4.57 -7.51 5.82
C ILE A 65 5.16 -8.53 6.79
N GLY A 66 5.56 -8.10 7.98
CA GLY A 66 6.09 -8.99 9.02
C GLY A 66 5.05 -9.98 9.58
N SER A 67 3.76 -9.65 9.51
CA SER A 67 2.67 -10.52 9.98
C SER A 67 2.25 -11.58 8.96
N ASN A 68 2.60 -11.42 7.68
CA ASN A 68 2.28 -12.38 6.60
C ASN A 68 3.41 -13.40 6.36
N GLY A 69 4.47 -13.37 7.18
CA GLY A 69 5.68 -14.19 7.04
C GLY A 69 5.88 -15.26 8.12
N ASP A 70 4.85 -15.59 8.88
CA ASP A 70 4.78 -16.75 9.80
C ASP A 70 3.85 -17.83 9.25
#